data_AF-A0A952HQ62-F1
#
_entry.id   AF-A0A952HQ62-F1
#
_cell.length_a   1.000
_cell.length_b   1.000
_cell.length_c   1.000
_cell.angle_alpha   90.00
_cell.angle_beta   90.00
_cell.angle_gamma   90.00
#
_symmetry.space_group_name_H-M   'P 1'
#
loop_
_entity.id
_entity.type
_entity.pdbx_description
1 polymer ?
#
loop_
_entity_poly.entity_id
_entity_poly.type
_entity_poly.pdbx_seq_one_letter_code
_entity_poly.pdbx_strand_id
1 'polypeptide(L)'
;MDTDSRLSRRQLIAASATAGTLCLMTQVGFADPAGAAVAPAPLAGGEGIRPFRAHFPDSDLSDLRRRILATRWPSKEVVTDDSQGVQLATIQALANHWGTKYDWRRCEARINAFP
;
A
#
# COMPACT_ATOMS: atom_id res chain seq x y z
N MET A 1 -33.91 3.11 -28.86
CA MET A 1 -33.36 3.11 -27.48
C MET A 1 -32.18 2.15 -27.46
N ASP A 2 -31.11 2.42 -28.22
CA ASP A 2 -30.12 3.50 -28.02
C ASP A 2 -29.46 3.37 -26.64
N THR A 3 -28.15 3.25 -26.46
CA THR A 3 -26.97 2.97 -27.29
C THR A 3 -25.87 2.70 -26.26
N ASP A 4 -24.87 1.92 -26.64
CA ASP A 4 -23.59 1.81 -25.96
C ASP A 4 -23.02 3.19 -25.54
N SER A 5 -22.45 3.26 -24.34
CA SER A 5 -21.31 4.13 -24.06
C SER A 5 -20.52 3.59 -22.88
N ARG A 6 -19.79 2.51 -23.16
CA ARG A 6 -18.44 2.34 -22.63
C ARG A 6 -17.59 3.56 -23.02
N LEU A 7 -16.49 3.74 -22.30
CA LEU A 7 -15.34 4.64 -22.52
C LEU A 7 -15.28 5.76 -21.47
N SER A 8 -14.48 5.57 -20.43
CA SER A 8 -13.01 5.72 -20.44
C SER A 8 -12.66 7.10 -19.90
N ARG A 9 -12.38 7.13 -18.59
CA ARG A 9 -11.81 8.25 -17.83
C ARG A 9 -10.41 8.68 -18.30
N ARG A 10 -9.92 8.11 -19.39
CA ARG A 10 -8.70 8.52 -20.08
C ARG A 10 -9.14 9.21 -21.35
N GLN A 11 -9.16 10.54 -21.32
CA GLN A 11 -8.94 11.45 -22.46
C GLN A 11 -9.45 12.83 -22.04
N LEU A 12 -8.57 13.66 -21.49
CA LEU A 12 -8.58 15.09 -21.76
C LEU A 12 -7.22 15.67 -21.35
N ILE A 13 -6.30 15.61 -22.31
CA ILE A 13 -5.16 16.51 -22.39
C ILE A 13 -5.71 17.83 -22.96
N ALA A 14 -5.37 18.96 -22.36
CA ALA A 14 -5.26 20.20 -23.11
C ALA A 14 -4.28 21.16 -22.41
N ALA A 15 -3.17 21.39 -23.09
CA ALA A 15 -2.14 22.36 -22.79
C ALA A 15 -2.59 23.79 -23.15
N SER A 16 -1.97 24.80 -22.53
CA SER A 16 -1.82 26.12 -23.13
C SER A 16 -0.54 26.79 -22.61
N ALA A 17 0.28 27.23 -23.57
CA ALA A 17 1.53 27.93 -23.40
C ALA A 17 1.31 29.44 -23.59
N THR A 18 2.01 30.29 -22.82
CA THR A 18 2.23 31.69 -23.23
C THR A 18 3.60 32.18 -22.76
N ALA A 19 4.31 32.79 -23.69
CA ALA A 19 5.67 33.27 -23.61
C ALA A 19 5.78 34.68 -23.01
N GLY A 20 6.96 34.98 -22.46
CA GLY A 20 7.64 36.27 -22.66
C GLY A 20 7.49 37.33 -21.57
N THR A 21 8.57 37.60 -20.83
CA THR A 21 9.15 38.95 -20.77
C THR A 21 10.57 38.90 -20.18
N LEU A 22 11.53 39.37 -20.97
CA LEU A 22 12.92 39.58 -20.61
C LEU A 22 13.01 40.88 -19.78
N CYS A 23 13.49 40.80 -18.54
CA CYS A 23 13.94 41.97 -17.80
C CYS A 23 15.31 41.66 -17.19
N LEU A 24 16.34 42.25 -17.80
CA LEU A 24 17.69 42.37 -17.26
C LEU A 24 17.70 43.56 -16.27
N MET A 25 18.62 43.54 -15.30
CA MET A 25 18.88 44.52 -14.21
C MET A 25 18.31 44.05 -12.86
N THR A 26 19.06 43.92 -11.77
CA THR A 26 20.39 44.42 -11.37
C THR A 26 20.88 43.55 -10.22
N GLN A 27 22.13 43.08 -10.27
CA GLN A 27 22.75 42.35 -9.17
C GLN A 27 23.02 43.29 -8.00
N VAL A 28 22.30 43.11 -6.90
CA VAL A 28 22.69 43.65 -5.60
C VAL A 28 23.28 42.50 -4.80
N GLY A 29 24.58 42.56 -4.54
CA GLY A 29 25.32 41.57 -3.79
C GLY A 29 24.91 41.57 -2.33
N PHE A 30 24.29 40.48 -1.89
CA PHE A 30 24.36 40.04 -0.50
C PHE A 30 25.32 38.86 -0.45
N ALA A 31 26.47 39.07 0.19
CA ALA A 31 27.40 38.01 0.55
C ALA A 31 26.72 37.14 1.61
N ASP A 32 26.31 35.94 1.21
CA ASP A 32 25.85 34.88 2.12
C ASP A 32 27.10 34.20 2.71
N PRO A 33 27.33 34.29 4.04
CA PRO A 33 28.50 33.68 4.65
C PRO A 33 28.27 32.18 4.78
N ALA A 34 29.22 31.42 4.24
CA ALA A 34 29.37 29.99 4.49
C ALA A 34 28.16 29.15 4.04
N GLY A 35 28.12 28.94 2.72
CA GLY A 35 27.64 27.68 2.15
C GLY A 35 28.45 26.50 2.67
N ALA A 36 28.20 26.11 3.93
CA ALA A 36 28.20 24.70 4.26
C ALA A 36 26.96 24.14 3.57
N ALA A 37 27.13 23.78 2.30
CA ALA A 37 26.23 22.85 1.66
C ALA A 37 26.17 21.64 2.60
N VAL A 38 25.09 21.54 3.37
CA VAL A 38 24.60 20.26 3.82
C VAL A 38 24.35 19.53 2.51
N ALA A 39 25.38 18.79 2.07
CA ALA A 39 25.20 17.80 1.04
C ALA A 39 23.98 17.02 1.50
N PRO A 40 22.89 16.96 0.72
CA PRO A 40 21.78 16.10 1.08
C PRO A 40 22.43 14.74 1.32
N ALA A 41 22.33 14.23 2.55
CA ALA A 41 22.75 12.87 2.85
C ALA A 41 22.20 12.03 1.69
N PRO A 42 23.04 11.26 0.99
CA PRO A 42 22.58 10.56 -0.20
C PRO A 42 21.35 9.79 0.24
N LEU A 43 20.18 10.17 -0.29
CA LEU A 43 19.00 9.35 -0.21
C LEU A 43 19.48 8.05 -0.83
N ALA A 44 19.83 7.07 0.02
CA ALA A 44 20.31 5.77 -0.42
C ALA A 44 19.12 5.11 -1.11
N GLY A 45 18.96 5.47 -2.37
CA GLY A 45 17.67 5.43 -3.01
C GLY A 45 17.54 6.35 -4.18
N GLY A 46 18.26 6.02 -5.24
CA GLY A 46 17.89 6.48 -6.56
C GLY A 46 16.42 6.22 -6.84
N GLU A 47 15.83 7.11 -7.63
CA GLU A 47 14.48 7.07 -8.20
C GLU A 47 14.31 5.89 -9.18
N GLY A 48 14.68 4.68 -8.76
CA GLY A 48 14.69 3.46 -9.54
C GLY A 48 13.81 2.37 -8.91
N ILE A 49 13.33 1.46 -9.75
CA ILE A 49 12.57 0.28 -9.32
C ILE A 49 13.48 -0.62 -8.48
N ARG A 50 13.05 -0.94 -7.26
CA ARG A 50 13.79 -1.82 -6.34
C ARG A 50 13.10 -3.18 -6.21
N PRO A 51 13.85 -4.30 -6.26
CA PRO A 51 13.29 -5.61 -5.99
C PRO A 51 12.68 -5.67 -4.59
N PHE A 52 11.47 -6.23 -4.50
CA PHE A 52 10.78 -6.48 -3.24
C PHE A 52 10.77 -7.98 -2.95
N ARG A 53 11.04 -8.36 -1.70
CA ARG A 53 10.80 -9.71 -1.21
C ARG A 53 10.03 -9.64 0.09
N ALA A 54 8.94 -10.40 0.16
CA ALA A 54 8.21 -10.58 1.40
C ALA A 54 9.06 -11.39 2.39
N HIS A 55 9.12 -10.92 3.64
CA HIS A 55 9.71 -11.65 4.74
C HIS A 55 8.77 -11.57 5.94
N PHE A 56 8.35 -12.72 6.47
CA PHE A 56 7.51 -12.85 7.64
C PHE A 56 8.33 -13.38 8.82
N PRO A 57 8.73 -12.53 9.78
CA PRO A 57 9.45 -12.97 10.97
C PRO A 57 8.66 -14.01 11.79
N ASP A 58 9.36 -14.96 12.41
CA ASP A 58 8.71 -15.96 13.26
C ASP A 58 8.00 -15.34 14.48
N SER A 59 8.51 -14.20 14.97
CA SER A 59 7.85 -13.41 16.02
C SER A 59 6.45 -12.98 15.61
N ASP A 60 6.31 -12.53 14.37
CA ASP A 60 5.07 -11.95 13.85
C ASP A 60 4.05 -13.07 13.55
N LEU A 61 4.53 -14.20 13.03
CA LEU A 61 3.69 -15.40 12.86
C LEU A 61 3.22 -15.97 14.21
N SER A 62 4.08 -15.92 15.23
CA SER A 62 3.72 -16.34 16.59
C SER A 62 2.73 -15.38 17.23
N ASP A 63 2.92 -14.07 17.05
CA ASP A 63 1.99 -13.04 17.49
C ASP A 63 0.62 -13.17 16.82
N LEU A 64 0.61 -13.38 15.49
CA LEU A 64 -0.59 -13.62 14.70
C LEU A 64 -1.40 -14.79 15.27
N ARG A 65 -0.76 -15.95 15.49
CA ARG A 65 -1.44 -17.13 16.07
C ARG A 65 -1.99 -16.82 17.45
N ARG A 66 -1.22 -16.14 18.30
CA ARG A 66 -1.66 -15.75 19.65
C ARG A 66 -2.91 -14.88 19.61
N ARG A 67 -2.95 -13.89 18.72
CA ARG A 67 -4.08 -12.96 18.56
C ARG A 67 -5.32 -13.66 18.02
N ILE A 68 -5.16 -14.55 17.04
CA ILE A 68 -6.26 -15.36 16.52
C ILE A 68 -6.88 -16.20 17.65
N LEU A 69 -6.05 -16.86 18.46
CA LEU A 69 -6.53 -17.69 19.57
C LEU A 69 -7.17 -16.86 20.71
N ALA A 70 -6.74 -15.61 20.90
CA ALA A 70 -7.30 -14.70 21.89
C ALA A 70 -8.57 -13.95 21.43
N THR A 71 -9.11 -14.30 20.25
CA THR A 71 -10.29 -13.63 19.69
C THR A 71 -11.49 -13.76 20.62
N ARG A 72 -12.11 -12.62 20.94
CA ARG A 72 -13.38 -12.57 21.66
C ARG A 72 -14.52 -12.62 20.65
N TRP A 73 -15.35 -13.65 20.74
CA TRP A 73 -16.44 -13.87 19.79
C TRP A 73 -17.70 -13.10 20.18
N PRO A 74 -18.41 -12.51 19.20
CA PRO A 74 -19.73 -11.95 19.43
C PRO A 74 -20.77 -13.07 19.61
N SER A 75 -22.00 -12.68 19.96
CA SER A 75 -23.14 -13.59 19.89
C SER A 75 -23.43 -14.01 18.44
N LYS A 76 -24.10 -15.15 18.28
CA LYS A 76 -24.56 -15.64 16.97
C LYS A 76 -25.55 -14.66 16.33
N GLU A 77 -25.62 -14.68 15.00
CA GLU A 77 -26.56 -13.91 14.18
C GLU A 77 -28.01 -14.28 14.49
N VAL A 78 -28.92 -13.34 14.19
CA VAL A 78 -30.37 -13.52 14.38
C VAL A 78 -30.99 -14.25 13.18
N VAL A 79 -30.47 -14.00 11.98
CA VAL A 79 -30.95 -14.60 10.73
C VAL A 79 -30.16 -15.84 10.36
N THR A 80 -30.75 -16.72 9.57
CA THR A 80 -30.13 -17.98 9.14
C THR A 80 -29.35 -17.87 7.83
N ASP A 81 -29.51 -16.77 7.10
CA ASP A 81 -28.80 -16.49 5.84
C ASP A 81 -27.58 -15.57 6.08
N ASP A 82 -26.95 -15.10 5.00
CA ASP A 82 -25.78 -14.22 5.01
C ASP A 82 -26.13 -12.73 4.74
N SER A 83 -27.41 -12.36 4.83
CA SER A 83 -27.86 -11.00 4.56
C SER A 83 -27.27 -9.96 5.53
N GLN A 84 -26.80 -10.40 6.71
CA GLN A 84 -26.13 -9.58 7.71
C GLN A 84 -24.58 -9.67 7.64
N GLY A 85 -24.04 -10.38 6.65
CA GLY A 85 -22.62 -10.56 6.44
C GLY A 85 -22.13 -11.98 6.74
N VAL A 86 -20.84 -12.09 7.01
CA VAL A 86 -20.19 -13.39 7.22
C VAL A 86 -20.66 -14.01 8.52
N GLN A 87 -21.20 -15.22 8.44
CA GLN A 87 -21.67 -15.97 9.60
C GLN A 87 -20.53 -16.32 10.57
N LEU A 88 -20.85 -16.33 11.87
CA LEU A 88 -19.94 -16.59 12.98
C LEU A 88 -19.24 -17.94 12.82
N ALA A 89 -19.99 -18.96 12.39
CA ALA A 89 -19.44 -20.29 12.16
C ALA A 89 -18.32 -20.27 11.10
N THR A 90 -18.51 -19.50 10.03
CA THR A 90 -17.54 -19.37 8.93
C THR A 90 -16.26 -18.68 9.41
N ILE A 91 -16.38 -17.56 10.14
CA ILE A 91 -15.20 -16.82 10.61
C ILE A 91 -14.44 -17.59 11.71
N GLN A 92 -15.15 -18.35 12.57
CA GLN A 92 -14.52 -19.22 13.55
C GLN A 92 -13.76 -20.38 12.88
N ALA A 93 -14.33 -20.98 11.84
CA ALA A 93 -13.65 -22.02 11.07
C ALA A 93 -12.39 -21.47 10.37
N LEU A 94 -12.47 -20.26 9.80
CA LEU A 94 -11.33 -19.59 9.18
C LEU A 94 -10.24 -19.27 10.20
N ALA A 95 -10.61 -18.67 11.34
CA ALA A 95 -9.69 -18.37 12.43
C ALA A 95 -8.97 -19.64 12.93
N ASN A 96 -9.71 -20.73 13.14
CA ASN A 96 -9.11 -22.00 13.52
C ASN A 96 -8.10 -22.50 12.46
N HIS A 97 -8.47 -22.45 11.18
CA HIS A 97 -7.59 -22.85 10.10
C HIS A 97 -6.28 -22.04 10.09
N TRP A 98 -6.35 -20.72 10.20
CA TRP A 98 -5.17 -19.86 10.22
C TRP A 98 -4.33 -19.99 11.50
N GLY A 99 -4.97 -20.21 12.65
CA GLY A 99 -4.29 -20.36 13.93
C GLY A 99 -3.55 -21.69 14.08
N THR A 100 -4.04 -22.76 13.42
CA THR A 100 -3.56 -24.13 13.71
C THR A 100 -3.09 -24.93 12.50
N LYS A 101 -3.67 -24.71 11.31
CA LYS A 101 -3.46 -25.59 10.13
C LYS A 101 -2.74 -24.91 8.98
N TYR A 102 -2.79 -23.58 8.87
CA TYR A 102 -2.26 -22.86 7.73
C TYR A 102 -0.73 -22.70 7.81
N ASP A 103 -0.06 -23.06 6.72
CA ASP A 103 1.37 -22.88 6.55
C ASP A 103 1.67 -21.51 5.91
N TRP A 104 2.07 -20.55 6.74
CA TRP A 104 2.45 -19.21 6.31
C TRP A 104 3.73 -19.17 5.49
N ARG A 105 4.65 -20.13 5.67
CA ARG A 105 5.89 -20.22 4.89
C ARG A 105 5.61 -20.62 3.45
N ARG A 106 4.61 -21.47 3.24
CA ARG A 106 4.10 -21.75 1.89
C ARG A 106 3.56 -20.49 1.20
N CYS A 107 2.87 -19.62 1.93
CA CYS A 107 2.37 -18.35 1.39
C CYS A 107 3.52 -17.41 0.99
N GLU A 108 4.48 -17.22 1.90
CA GLU A 108 5.69 -16.41 1.68
C GLU A 108 6.47 -16.86 0.44
N ALA A 109 6.70 -18.17 0.30
CA ALA A 109 7.37 -18.74 -0.86
C ALA A 109 6.62 -18.49 -2.17
N ARG A 110 5.28 -18.59 -2.14
CA ARG A 110 4.44 -18.32 -3.32
C ARG A 110 4.47 -16.85 -3.75
N ILE A 111 4.47 -15.92 -2.79
CA ILE A 111 4.54 -14.48 -3.08
C ILE A 111 5.91 -14.14 -3.68
N ASN A 112 6.99 -14.68 -3.10
CA ASN A 112 8.36 -14.46 -3.57
C ASN A 112 8.71 -15.21 -4.85
N ALA A 113 7.80 -16.00 -5.43
CA ALA A 113 7.99 -16.63 -6.73
C ALA A 113 7.84 -15.63 -7.90
N PHE A 114 7.37 -14.41 -7.63
CA PHE A 114 7.17 -13.34 -8.61
C PHE A 114 8.15 -12.17 -8.35
N PRO A 115 8.59 -11.46 -9.42
CA PRO A 115 9.52 -10.35 -9.33
C PRO A 115 8.89 -9.02 -8.87
#